data_AF-A0A1H8J5B7-F1
#
_entry.id   AF-A0A1H8J5B7-F1
#
_cell.length_a   1.000
_cell.length_b   1.000
_cell.length_c   1.000
_cell.angle_alpha   90.00
_cell.angle_beta   90.00
_cell.angle_gamma   90.00
#
_symmetry.space_group_name_H-M   'P 1'
#
loop_
_entity.id
_entity.type
_entity.pdbx_description
1 polymer ?
#
loop_
_entity_poly.entity_id
_entity_poly.type
_entity_poly.pdbx_seq_one_letter_code
_entity_poly.pdbx_strand_id
1 'polypeptide(L)'
;MTQIALDYVSGPEKLKLVKELGTIRRHLPTVAGVNKLTLVKRIREIRRLLSIGIGTDPVGLTIDPGDIDATYKSFVDYLENGIEQVPEPLRRFDKDAIVSAWYVFDSNLNRSEKLSDHTELVSKKYFQSTQGDVFDHFKSLGNVFEYDSGKLKTIADELNEIAASTPADPPEIAEKKKNISQVNTELVEKLNKLMDQRLVAKRSGDLDSFNETNELFNSLHEKYLELREEYKLLDKVKYENKKARIEELKNQIAPVGEGFINTLIGASKVTREQADTWANAQVITKSAINRLKRIGYKEADIRRDMAEFYRITGGKLRQIIIDNDGSKRANARGIGSVENTAIYPDSRFDKKVLWHEMAHHLEADPIAKAASNGFLQKRRADEKVYSLRSLTGNRGYRQSEGAYKDDFISPYIGKVYRDNTTEVWAMGIQYLSNPQDAALMLGKDPEMAALIAGYLQSDLTPGTKILQAAQNLAKDKIQAKRSYQDAQYENAIKKLSDGVEIIDDGWFDALPEIDKDMLLSYSFRRNSSAEFIGSWNGFRVFKGKFRSRKTRRVSKGYEIIYAPESSFLDDDGRSRVPHGGTFHEEMDAIKAALRIAREALSNDIYRVSYKAFANYAHKSEIIDYANQIFGGES
;
A
#
# COMPACT_ATOMS: atom_id res chain seq x y z
N MET A 1 32.75 8.81 -17.06
CA MET A 1 33.53 7.99 -18.02
C MET A 1 32.53 7.11 -18.76
N THR A 2 32.28 7.20 -20.07
CA THR A 2 32.93 7.88 -21.19
C THR A 2 31.82 8.15 -22.20
N GLN A 3 31.72 9.39 -22.68
CA GLN A 3 30.81 9.81 -23.74
C GLN A 3 31.36 9.23 -25.05
N ILE A 4 30.82 8.11 -25.52
CA ILE A 4 31.23 7.53 -26.82
C ILE A 4 30.53 8.34 -27.90
N ALA A 5 31.36 9.06 -28.64
CA ALA A 5 31.02 9.90 -29.78
C ALA A 5 30.13 9.16 -30.80
N LEU A 6 29.12 9.87 -31.30
CA LEU A 6 28.14 9.41 -32.28
C LEU A 6 28.58 9.69 -33.74
N ASP A 7 29.86 9.90 -33.98
CA ASP A 7 30.45 10.03 -35.31
C ASP A 7 31.45 8.90 -35.57
N TYR A 8 31.45 8.41 -36.82
CA TYR A 8 32.25 7.31 -37.40
C TYR A 8 31.64 5.90 -37.39
N VAL A 9 30.55 5.71 -38.13
CA VAL A 9 30.30 4.43 -38.82
C VAL A 9 30.72 4.60 -40.29
N SER A 10 31.71 3.82 -40.72
CA SER A 10 32.26 3.90 -42.08
C SER A 10 31.21 3.52 -43.14
N GLY A 11 31.32 4.04 -44.37
CA GLY A 11 30.40 3.69 -45.48
C GLY A 11 30.20 2.18 -45.67
N PRO A 12 31.25 1.34 -45.60
CA PRO A 12 31.13 -0.12 -45.63
C PRO A 12 30.35 -0.73 -44.45
N GLU A 13 30.51 -0.21 -43.23
CA GLU A 13 29.75 -0.67 -42.06
C GLU A 13 28.28 -0.29 -42.14
N LYS A 14 27.94 0.89 -42.68
CA LYS A 14 26.55 1.26 -42.96
C LYS A 14 25.91 0.27 -43.94
N LEU A 15 26.64 -0.13 -44.98
CA LEU A 15 26.14 -1.13 -45.94
C LEU A 15 25.92 -2.51 -45.27
N LYS A 16 26.80 -2.89 -44.34
CA LYS A 16 26.68 -4.14 -43.56
C LYS A 16 25.45 -4.11 -42.65
N LEU A 17 25.24 -3.01 -41.94
CA LEU A 17 24.09 -2.77 -41.07
C LEU A 17 22.77 -2.74 -41.85
N VAL A 18 22.73 -2.13 -43.04
CA VAL A 18 21.54 -2.15 -43.92
C VAL A 18 21.23 -3.57 -44.41
N LYS A 19 22.25 -4.35 -44.79
CA LYS A 19 22.09 -5.76 -45.18
C LYS A 19 21.61 -6.62 -44.01
N GLU A 20 22.14 -6.38 -42.81
CA GLU A 20 21.71 -7.03 -41.58
C GLU A 20 20.24 -6.70 -41.31
N LEU A 21 19.84 -5.42 -41.38
CA LEU A 21 18.45 -4.99 -41.23
C LEU A 21 17.52 -5.66 -42.24
N GLY A 22 17.93 -5.74 -43.51
CA GLY A 22 17.18 -6.42 -44.57
C GLY A 22 17.04 -7.93 -44.33
N THR A 23 18.05 -8.55 -43.72
CA THR A 23 18.03 -9.97 -43.34
C THR A 23 17.09 -10.17 -42.16
N ILE A 24 17.22 -9.37 -41.10
CA ILE A 24 16.34 -9.44 -39.94
C ILE A 24 14.89 -9.24 -40.36
N ARG A 25 14.59 -8.23 -41.19
CA ARG A 25 13.22 -7.94 -41.66
C ARG A 25 12.61 -9.09 -42.47
N ARG A 26 13.41 -9.82 -43.24
CA ARG A 26 12.97 -11.02 -43.98
C ARG A 26 12.61 -12.18 -43.07
N HIS A 27 13.34 -12.35 -41.97
CA HIS A 27 13.15 -13.47 -41.03
C HIS A 27 12.20 -13.13 -39.88
N LEU A 28 11.94 -11.85 -39.63
CA LEU A 28 11.08 -11.39 -38.53
C LEU A 28 9.66 -12.00 -38.53
N PRO A 29 8.99 -12.22 -39.69
CA PRO A 29 7.69 -12.89 -39.72
C PRO A 29 7.74 -14.36 -39.31
N THR A 30 8.89 -15.01 -39.44
CA THR A 30 9.08 -16.46 -39.21
C THR A 30 9.72 -16.78 -37.86
N VAL A 31 10.13 -15.77 -37.10
CA VAL A 31 10.81 -15.95 -35.80
C VAL A 31 9.83 -15.63 -34.67
N ALA A 32 9.74 -16.54 -33.69
CA ALA A 32 8.82 -16.46 -32.55
C ALA A 32 9.54 -16.17 -31.22
N GLY A 33 8.77 -15.71 -30.23
CA GLY A 33 9.20 -15.54 -28.83
C GLY A 33 10.40 -14.60 -28.60
N VAL A 34 11.29 -14.98 -27.68
CA VAL A 34 12.46 -14.18 -27.24
C VAL A 34 13.37 -13.80 -28.41
N ASN A 35 13.50 -14.66 -29.42
CA ASN A 35 14.32 -14.40 -30.60
C ASN A 35 13.74 -13.26 -31.44
N LYS A 36 12.41 -13.17 -31.55
CA LYS A 36 11.74 -12.05 -32.23
C LYS A 36 12.01 -10.74 -31.51
N LEU A 37 12.00 -10.76 -30.18
CA LEU A 37 12.30 -9.60 -29.35
C LEU A 37 13.75 -9.15 -29.48
N THR A 38 14.70 -10.09 -29.50
CA THR A 38 16.12 -9.82 -29.76
C THR A 38 16.32 -9.21 -31.14
N LEU A 39 15.61 -9.71 -32.15
CA LEU A 39 15.64 -9.15 -33.50
C LEU A 39 15.01 -7.75 -33.57
N VAL A 40 13.93 -7.47 -32.85
CA VAL A 40 13.33 -6.13 -32.75
C VAL A 40 14.27 -5.16 -32.01
N LYS A 41 14.91 -5.59 -30.92
CA LYS A 41 15.94 -4.80 -30.23
C LYS A 41 17.11 -4.50 -31.17
N ARG A 42 17.57 -5.50 -31.93
CA ARG A 42 18.65 -5.35 -32.91
C ARG A 42 18.26 -4.43 -34.06
N ILE A 43 17.01 -4.46 -34.54
CA ILE A 43 16.47 -3.48 -35.50
C ILE A 43 16.56 -2.05 -34.93
N ARG A 44 16.17 -1.85 -33.67
CA ARG A 44 16.26 -0.53 -33.03
C ARG A 44 17.70 -0.04 -32.90
N GLU A 45 18.61 -0.94 -32.53
CA GLU A 45 20.05 -0.64 -32.45
C GLU A 45 20.65 -0.30 -33.81
N ILE A 46 20.36 -1.10 -34.85
CA ILE A 46 20.82 -0.85 -36.23
C ILE A 46 20.27 0.48 -36.75
N ARG A 47 19.00 0.80 -36.49
CA ARG A 47 18.41 2.10 -36.87
C ARG A 47 19.14 3.27 -36.20
N ARG A 48 19.50 3.11 -34.93
CA ARG A 48 20.31 4.09 -34.18
C ARG A 48 21.70 4.25 -34.80
N LEU A 49 22.38 3.13 -35.12
CA LEU A 49 23.72 3.12 -35.72
C LEU A 49 23.74 3.66 -37.17
N LEU A 50 22.64 3.52 -37.91
CA LEU A 50 22.51 3.99 -39.28
C LEU A 50 22.12 5.46 -39.39
N SER A 51 21.77 6.12 -38.28
CA SER A 51 21.20 7.48 -38.27
C SER A 51 19.95 7.64 -39.14
N ILE A 52 19.29 6.54 -39.52
CA ILE A 52 18.04 6.55 -40.30
C ILE A 52 16.89 6.66 -39.30
N GLY A 53 16.64 7.90 -38.88
CA GLY A 53 15.43 8.34 -38.20
C GLY A 53 15.35 8.06 -36.70
N ILE A 54 16.13 8.79 -35.89
CA ILE A 54 15.66 9.77 -34.90
C ILE A 54 16.61 10.96 -35.05
N GLY A 55 16.11 12.19 -34.95
CA GLY A 55 16.87 13.41 -35.20
C GLY A 55 18.19 13.52 -34.41
N THR A 56 18.98 14.52 -34.79
CA THR A 56 20.10 15.10 -34.02
C THR A 56 19.98 14.84 -32.53
N ASP A 57 21.11 14.55 -31.85
CA ASP A 57 21.23 14.40 -30.40
C ASP A 57 20.14 15.23 -29.69
N PRO A 58 19.32 14.62 -28.81
CA PRO A 58 18.16 15.29 -28.24
C PRO A 58 18.62 16.65 -27.72
N VAL A 59 17.96 17.72 -28.17
CA VAL A 59 18.17 19.08 -27.65
C VAL A 59 18.36 18.95 -26.15
N GLY A 60 19.55 19.31 -25.67
CA GLY A 60 20.01 18.97 -24.32
C GLY A 60 19.03 19.48 -23.30
N LEU A 61 18.12 18.61 -22.86
CA LEU A 61 17.14 18.93 -21.85
C LEU A 61 17.81 18.63 -20.50
N THR A 62 18.13 19.69 -19.77
CA THR A 62 18.95 19.64 -18.56
C THR A 62 18.37 20.53 -17.46
N ILE A 63 18.58 20.14 -16.21
CA ILE A 63 18.32 20.98 -15.04
C ILE A 63 19.66 21.36 -14.43
N ASP A 64 19.87 22.67 -14.24
CA ASP A 64 20.98 23.20 -13.45
C ASP A 64 20.42 23.90 -12.18
N PRO A 65 20.56 23.30 -10.99
CA PRO A 65 20.13 23.91 -9.74
C PRO A 65 20.76 25.27 -9.41
N GLY A 66 21.92 25.58 -10.01
CA GLY A 66 22.62 26.86 -9.83
C GLY A 66 22.19 27.94 -10.83
N ASP A 67 21.52 27.57 -11.92
CA ASP A 67 21.13 28.48 -13.00
C ASP A 67 19.69 28.24 -13.47
N ILE A 68 18.78 29.01 -12.88
CA ILE A 68 17.33 28.92 -13.16
C ILE A 68 17.02 29.40 -14.59
N ASP A 69 17.73 30.42 -15.08
CA ASP A 69 17.46 31.00 -16.40
C ASP A 69 17.96 30.06 -17.51
N ALA A 70 19.11 29.41 -17.32
CA ALA A 70 19.59 28.35 -18.22
C ALA A 70 18.65 27.13 -18.24
N THR A 71 18.13 26.73 -17.07
CA THR A 71 17.14 25.64 -16.98
C THR A 71 15.84 26.01 -17.72
N TYR A 72 15.34 27.24 -17.52
CA TYR A 72 14.17 27.74 -18.23
C TYR A 72 14.37 27.73 -19.74
N LYS A 73 15.52 28.23 -20.22
CA LYS A 73 15.86 28.24 -21.64
C LYS A 73 15.94 26.82 -22.21
N SER A 74 16.57 25.89 -21.51
CA SER A 74 16.62 24.47 -21.91
C SER A 74 15.22 23.87 -22.08
N PHE A 75 14.28 24.20 -21.17
CA PHE A 75 12.90 23.72 -21.25
C PHE A 75 12.17 24.31 -22.46
N VAL A 76 12.31 25.62 -22.71
CA VAL A 76 11.71 26.28 -23.88
C VAL A 76 12.28 25.72 -25.18
N ASP A 77 13.61 25.63 -25.31
CA ASP A 77 14.28 25.11 -26.50
C ASP A 77 13.82 23.67 -26.82
N TYR A 78 13.65 22.83 -25.79
CA TYR A 78 13.10 21.48 -25.94
C TYR A 78 11.64 21.49 -26.39
N LEU A 79 10.79 22.33 -25.81
CA LEU A 79 9.38 22.41 -26.19
C LEU A 79 9.20 22.92 -27.63
N GLU A 80 10.04 23.83 -28.09
CA GLU A 80 9.96 24.39 -29.44
C GLU A 80 10.56 23.46 -30.50
N ASN A 81 11.66 22.77 -30.19
CA ASN A 81 12.47 22.07 -31.20
C ASN A 81 12.71 20.57 -30.89
N GLY A 82 12.76 20.19 -29.61
CA GLY A 82 13.09 18.84 -29.17
C GLY A 82 11.90 17.88 -29.12
N ILE A 83 10.71 18.38 -28.79
CA ILE A 83 9.51 17.56 -28.54
C ILE A 83 9.03 16.77 -29.76
N GLU A 84 9.37 17.20 -30.97
CA GLU A 84 9.04 16.49 -32.21
C GLU A 84 9.64 15.08 -32.26
N GLN A 85 10.75 14.84 -31.55
CA GLN A 85 11.41 13.55 -31.44
C GLN A 85 10.61 12.52 -30.62
N VAL A 86 9.67 12.99 -29.79
CA VAL A 86 8.76 12.14 -29.01
C VAL A 86 7.64 11.63 -29.93
N PRO A 87 7.22 10.35 -29.83
CA PRO A 87 6.09 9.83 -30.58
C PRO A 87 4.85 10.72 -30.42
N GLU A 88 4.17 11.01 -31.53
CA GLU A 88 3.07 11.98 -31.59
C GLU A 88 2.00 11.78 -30.49
N PRO A 89 1.54 10.56 -30.18
CA PRO A 89 0.56 10.34 -29.11
C PRO A 89 1.03 10.79 -27.71
N LEU A 90 2.34 10.82 -27.48
CA LEU A 90 2.94 11.08 -26.16
C LEU A 90 3.31 12.56 -25.96
N ARG A 91 3.43 13.35 -27.04
CA ARG A 91 4.02 14.71 -26.99
C ARG A 91 3.29 15.63 -26.01
N ARG A 92 1.96 15.65 -26.04
CA ARG A 92 1.14 16.46 -25.12
C ARG A 92 1.49 16.18 -23.65
N PHE A 93 1.61 14.91 -23.30
CA PHE A 93 1.82 14.49 -21.92
C PHE A 93 3.29 14.58 -21.51
N ASP A 94 4.22 14.48 -22.46
CA ASP A 94 5.63 14.79 -22.20
C ASP A 94 5.83 16.29 -21.89
N LYS A 95 5.11 17.17 -22.59
CA LYS A 95 5.04 18.61 -22.24
C LYS A 95 4.48 18.81 -20.83
N ASP A 96 3.40 18.11 -20.46
CA ASP A 96 2.85 18.20 -19.09
C ASP A 96 3.87 17.74 -18.03
N ALA A 97 4.77 16.80 -18.37
CA ALA A 97 5.87 16.40 -17.51
C ALA A 97 6.93 17.51 -17.36
N ILE A 98 7.27 18.24 -18.44
CA ILE A 98 8.15 19.42 -18.39
C ILE A 98 7.58 20.50 -17.47
N VAL A 99 6.30 20.84 -17.63
CA VAL A 99 5.61 21.83 -16.79
C VAL A 99 5.63 21.40 -15.32
N SER A 100 5.33 20.14 -15.06
CA SER A 100 5.40 19.58 -13.70
C SER A 100 6.81 19.64 -13.12
N ALA A 101 7.84 19.39 -13.95
CA ALA A 101 9.24 19.46 -13.53
C ALA A 101 9.63 20.89 -13.15
N TRP A 102 9.16 21.87 -13.91
CA TRP A 102 9.37 23.28 -13.63
C TRP A 102 8.77 23.68 -12.28
N TYR A 103 7.51 23.31 -12.01
CA TYR A 103 6.88 23.59 -10.72
C TYR A 103 7.58 22.95 -9.52
N VAL A 104 8.18 21.76 -9.72
CA VAL A 104 8.99 21.11 -8.69
C VAL A 104 10.32 21.84 -8.48
N PHE A 105 10.90 22.37 -9.56
CA PHE A 105 12.20 23.02 -9.56
C PHE A 105 12.17 24.47 -9.04
N ASP A 106 11.23 25.28 -9.53
CA ASP A 106 11.02 26.68 -9.14
C ASP A 106 9.54 26.91 -8.76
N SER A 107 9.31 27.18 -7.47
CA SER A 107 7.97 27.48 -6.95
C SER A 107 7.57 28.95 -7.12
N ASN A 108 8.38 29.78 -7.79
CA ASN A 108 8.06 31.18 -8.04
C ASN A 108 6.93 31.31 -9.09
N LEU A 109 5.79 31.85 -8.66
CA LEU A 109 4.57 31.98 -9.46
C LEU A 109 4.79 32.80 -10.74
N ASN A 110 5.51 33.91 -10.68
CA ASN A 110 5.68 34.82 -11.82
C ASN A 110 6.50 34.21 -12.97
N ARG A 111 7.45 33.32 -12.67
CA ARG A 111 8.24 32.62 -13.69
C ARG A 111 7.51 31.39 -14.22
N SER A 112 6.69 30.76 -13.37
CA SER A 112 5.84 29.64 -13.76
C SER A 112 4.75 30.05 -14.76
N GLU A 113 4.16 31.25 -14.60
CA GLU A 113 3.22 31.82 -15.56
C GLU A 113 3.88 32.00 -16.95
N LYS A 114 5.12 32.50 -17.02
CA LYS A 114 5.85 32.66 -18.30
C LYS A 114 6.10 31.35 -19.05
N LEU A 115 6.34 30.25 -18.33
CA LEU A 115 6.47 28.94 -18.97
C LEU A 115 5.11 28.45 -19.47
N SER A 116 4.04 28.64 -18.68
CA SER A 116 2.68 28.31 -19.07
C SER A 116 2.27 28.99 -20.37
N ASP A 117 2.55 30.29 -20.52
CA ASP A 117 2.25 31.05 -21.74
C ASP A 117 2.98 30.49 -22.97
N HIS A 118 4.27 30.14 -22.84
CA HIS A 118 5.02 29.49 -23.92
C HIS A 118 4.45 28.10 -24.25
N THR A 119 4.02 27.34 -23.24
CA THR A 119 3.40 26.03 -23.50
C THR A 119 2.07 26.14 -24.26
N GLU A 120 1.30 27.22 -24.07
CA GLU A 120 0.06 27.43 -24.81
C GLU A 120 0.35 27.69 -26.30
N LEU A 121 1.39 28.46 -26.61
CA LEU A 121 1.84 28.72 -27.97
C LEU A 121 2.30 27.45 -28.70
N VAL A 122 3.13 26.63 -28.04
CA VAL A 122 3.56 25.33 -28.58
C VAL A 122 2.36 24.39 -28.75
N SER A 123 1.37 24.48 -27.85
CA SER A 123 0.18 23.61 -27.90
C SER A 123 -0.70 23.81 -29.12
N LYS A 124 -0.79 25.05 -29.64
CA LYS A 124 -1.51 25.36 -30.87
C LYS A 124 -0.84 24.75 -32.12
N LYS A 125 0.45 24.41 -32.05
CA LYS A 125 1.26 23.94 -33.18
C LYS A 125 1.33 22.40 -33.29
N TYR A 126 1.26 21.66 -32.17
CA TYR A 126 1.66 20.24 -32.18
C TYR A 126 0.74 19.22 -31.45
N PHE A 127 -0.30 19.62 -30.72
CA PHE A 127 -0.95 18.70 -29.76
C PHE A 127 -2.44 18.47 -30.04
N GLN A 128 -2.76 17.46 -30.86
CA GLN A 128 -4.13 16.94 -31.06
C GLN A 128 -4.39 15.58 -30.39
N SER A 129 -3.33 14.92 -29.90
CA SER A 129 -3.40 13.59 -29.29
C SER A 129 -4.33 13.52 -28.06
N THR A 130 -5.18 12.49 -28.05
CA THR A 130 -6.10 12.15 -26.96
C THR A 130 -5.48 11.13 -26.00
N GLN A 131 -6.09 10.95 -24.83
CA GLN A 131 -5.71 9.87 -23.89
C GLN A 131 -5.86 8.48 -24.53
N GLY A 132 -6.85 8.31 -25.41
CA GLY A 132 -7.05 7.08 -26.17
C GLY A 132 -5.90 6.75 -27.12
N ASP A 133 -5.25 7.76 -27.70
CA ASP A 133 -4.11 7.54 -28.61
C ASP A 133 -2.87 7.06 -27.84
N VAL A 134 -2.69 7.54 -26.60
CA VAL A 134 -1.63 7.06 -25.70
C VAL A 134 -1.86 5.59 -25.34
N PHE A 135 -3.10 5.22 -25.03
CA PHE A 135 -3.46 3.82 -24.76
C PHE A 135 -3.13 2.92 -25.96
N ASP A 136 -3.57 3.29 -27.17
CA ASP A 136 -3.29 2.51 -28.38
C ASP A 136 -1.80 2.39 -28.65
N HIS A 137 -1.05 3.48 -28.44
CA HIS A 137 0.40 3.48 -28.58
C HIS A 137 1.03 2.39 -27.70
N PHE A 138 0.76 2.37 -26.40
CA PHE A 138 1.35 1.36 -25.51
C PHE A 138 0.79 -0.04 -25.74
N LYS A 139 -0.52 -0.19 -25.97
CA LYS A 139 -1.13 -1.49 -26.32
C LYS A 139 -0.42 -2.12 -27.53
N SER A 140 -0.13 -1.32 -28.56
CA SER A 140 0.57 -1.81 -29.76
C SER A 140 1.99 -2.31 -29.48
N LEU A 141 2.67 -1.72 -28.48
CA LEU A 141 4.03 -2.11 -28.09
C LEU A 141 4.06 -3.35 -27.19
N GLY A 142 2.98 -3.64 -26.45
CA GLY A 142 2.91 -4.76 -25.52
C GLY A 142 2.40 -6.08 -26.11
N ASN A 143 1.82 -6.06 -27.31
CA ASN A 143 1.38 -7.26 -28.05
C ASN A 143 2.56 -8.07 -28.62
N VAL A 144 3.52 -8.45 -27.78
CA VAL A 144 4.77 -9.12 -28.17
C VAL A 144 4.97 -10.49 -27.53
N PHE A 145 4.07 -10.89 -26.62
CA PHE A 145 4.12 -12.18 -25.94
C PHE A 145 3.16 -13.19 -26.60
N GLU A 146 3.70 -14.29 -27.13
CA GLU A 146 2.90 -15.38 -27.69
C GLU A 146 2.58 -16.40 -26.58
N TYR A 147 1.30 -16.74 -26.45
CA TYR A 147 0.78 -17.71 -25.50
C TYR A 147 -0.51 -18.32 -26.03
N ASP A 148 -0.90 -19.47 -25.49
CA ASP A 148 -2.19 -20.09 -25.79
C ASP A 148 -3.31 -19.37 -25.01
N SER A 149 -3.87 -18.32 -25.64
CA SER A 149 -4.94 -17.52 -25.04
C SER A 149 -6.23 -18.34 -24.84
N GLY A 150 -6.49 -19.32 -25.71
CA GLY A 150 -7.65 -20.20 -25.60
C GLY A 150 -7.58 -21.06 -24.34
N LYS A 151 -6.45 -21.75 -24.13
CA LYS A 151 -6.22 -22.56 -22.94
C LYS A 151 -6.26 -21.74 -21.65
N LEU A 152 -5.61 -20.56 -21.64
CA LEU A 152 -5.65 -19.68 -20.47
C LEU A 152 -7.08 -19.21 -20.15
N LYS A 153 -7.85 -18.83 -21.18
CA LYS A 153 -9.23 -18.38 -21.00
C LYS A 153 -10.09 -19.50 -20.42
N THR A 154 -9.99 -20.74 -20.95
CA THR A 154 -10.71 -21.89 -20.41
C THR A 154 -10.40 -22.13 -18.92
N ILE A 155 -9.13 -22.12 -18.54
CA ILE A 155 -8.75 -22.32 -17.13
C ILE A 155 -9.22 -21.13 -16.25
N ALA A 156 -9.14 -19.91 -16.76
CA ALA A 156 -9.57 -18.71 -16.06
C ALA A 156 -11.10 -18.70 -15.82
N ASP A 157 -11.88 -19.21 -16.77
CA ASP A 157 -13.33 -19.38 -16.66
C ASP A 157 -13.67 -20.50 -15.67
N GLU A 158 -13.00 -21.66 -15.73
CA GLU A 158 -13.16 -22.75 -14.76
C GLU A 158 -12.87 -22.27 -13.32
N LEU A 159 -11.81 -21.47 -13.13
CA LEU A 159 -11.48 -20.86 -11.84
C LEU A 159 -12.61 -19.93 -11.33
N ASN A 160 -13.24 -19.16 -12.21
CA ASN A 160 -14.37 -18.30 -11.86
C ASN A 160 -15.58 -19.13 -11.42
N GLU A 161 -15.92 -20.17 -12.16
CA GLU A 161 -17.04 -21.07 -11.85
C GLU A 161 -16.85 -21.79 -10.52
N ILE A 162 -15.64 -22.32 -10.28
CA ILE A 162 -15.30 -22.95 -9.00
C ILE A 162 -15.38 -21.92 -7.88
N ALA A 163 -14.86 -20.70 -8.07
CA ALA A 163 -14.90 -19.66 -7.04
C ALA A 163 -16.35 -19.30 -6.65
N ALA A 164 -17.24 -19.15 -7.64
CA ALA A 164 -18.63 -18.76 -7.46
C ALA A 164 -19.54 -19.88 -6.91
N SER A 165 -19.21 -21.15 -7.17
CA SER A 165 -20.05 -22.29 -6.75
C SER A 165 -19.85 -22.68 -5.28
N THR A 166 -20.92 -23.20 -4.66
CA THR A 166 -20.83 -23.85 -3.34
C THR A 166 -20.37 -25.29 -3.56
N PRO A 167 -19.26 -25.74 -2.92
CA PRO A 167 -18.75 -27.08 -3.16
C PRO A 167 -19.73 -28.14 -2.64
N ALA A 168 -19.90 -29.22 -3.39
CA ALA A 168 -20.68 -30.38 -2.97
C ALA A 168 -19.80 -31.36 -2.18
N ASP A 169 -20.43 -32.13 -1.29
CA ASP A 169 -19.74 -33.22 -0.61
C ASP A 169 -19.43 -34.34 -1.64
N PRO A 170 -18.20 -34.89 -1.67
CA PRO A 170 -17.91 -36.08 -2.45
C PRO A 170 -18.85 -37.24 -2.07
N PRO A 171 -19.21 -38.16 -2.98
CA PRO A 171 -20.18 -39.22 -2.71
C PRO A 171 -19.89 -40.01 -1.42
N GLU A 172 -18.63 -40.40 -1.20
CA GLU A 172 -18.20 -41.13 -0.01
C GLU A 172 -18.37 -40.32 1.28
N ILE A 173 -18.14 -38.99 1.23
CA ILE A 173 -18.30 -38.09 2.37
C ILE A 173 -19.78 -37.85 2.66
N ALA A 174 -20.59 -37.70 1.61
CA ALA A 174 -22.04 -37.55 1.73
C ALA A 174 -22.66 -38.79 2.40
N GLU A 175 -22.21 -40.00 2.03
CA GLU A 175 -22.65 -41.25 2.64
C GLU A 175 -22.23 -41.36 4.12
N LYS A 176 -20.98 -41.05 4.45
CA LYS A 176 -20.52 -41.02 5.86
C LYS A 176 -21.31 -40.03 6.71
N LYS A 177 -21.55 -38.81 6.20
CA LYS A 177 -22.36 -37.79 6.89
C LYS A 177 -23.80 -38.26 7.10
N LYS A 178 -24.39 -38.97 6.15
CA LYS A 178 -25.72 -39.58 6.28
C LYS A 178 -25.75 -40.61 7.42
N ASN A 179 -24.76 -41.52 7.47
CA ASN A 179 -24.67 -42.53 8.52
C ASN A 179 -24.48 -41.90 9.91
N ILE A 180 -23.57 -40.92 10.04
CA ILE A 180 -23.38 -40.18 11.30
C ILE A 180 -24.67 -39.48 11.71
N SER A 181 -25.38 -38.85 10.77
CA SER A 181 -26.63 -38.17 11.08
C SER A 181 -27.70 -39.12 11.62
N GLN A 182 -27.77 -40.36 11.11
CA GLN A 182 -28.70 -41.37 11.62
C GLN A 182 -28.35 -41.77 13.06
N VAL A 183 -27.08 -42.12 13.33
CA VAL A 183 -26.60 -42.48 14.67
C VAL A 183 -26.77 -41.32 15.66
N ASN A 184 -26.53 -40.09 15.20
CA ASN A 184 -26.69 -38.89 16.01
C ASN A 184 -28.15 -38.65 16.45
N THR A 185 -29.12 -38.89 15.56
CA THR A 185 -30.55 -38.81 15.91
C THR A 185 -30.90 -39.80 17.02
N GLU A 186 -30.46 -41.05 16.91
CA GLU A 186 -30.70 -42.07 17.94
C GLU A 186 -30.05 -41.73 19.29
N LEU A 187 -28.83 -41.16 19.27
CA LEU A 187 -28.14 -40.72 20.48
C LEU A 187 -28.83 -39.55 21.17
N VAL A 188 -29.30 -38.57 20.40
CA VAL A 188 -30.04 -37.41 20.95
C VAL A 188 -31.32 -37.88 21.62
N GLU A 189 -32.06 -38.81 21.02
CA GLU A 189 -33.25 -39.38 21.64
C GLU A 189 -32.94 -40.10 22.96
N LYS A 190 -31.86 -40.88 23.01
CA LYS A 190 -31.41 -41.56 24.25
C LYS A 190 -30.98 -40.56 25.33
N LEU A 191 -30.22 -39.53 24.95
CA LEU A 191 -29.78 -38.49 25.88
C LEU A 191 -30.94 -37.71 26.49
N ASN A 192 -31.97 -37.39 25.68
CA ASN A 192 -33.18 -36.72 26.19
C ASN A 192 -33.91 -37.58 27.21
N LYS A 193 -34.09 -38.89 26.93
CA LYS A 193 -34.71 -39.83 27.89
C LYS A 193 -33.92 -39.93 29.21
N LEU A 194 -32.60 -40.02 29.14
CA LEU A 194 -31.74 -40.08 30.33
C LEU A 194 -31.77 -38.75 31.12
N MET A 195 -31.91 -37.61 30.43
CA MET A 195 -32.07 -36.32 31.10
C MET A 195 -33.37 -36.28 31.92
N ASP A 196 -34.48 -36.76 31.35
CA ASP A 196 -35.76 -36.83 32.05
C ASP A 196 -35.68 -37.77 33.26
N GLN A 197 -35.05 -38.94 33.10
CA GLN A 197 -34.83 -39.89 34.19
C GLN A 197 -33.97 -39.31 35.31
N ARG A 198 -32.88 -38.59 34.98
CA ARG A 198 -32.05 -37.87 35.98
C ARG A 198 -32.87 -36.84 36.75
N LEU A 199 -33.74 -36.10 36.08
CA LEU A 199 -34.60 -35.11 36.71
C LEU A 199 -35.61 -35.75 37.68
N VAL A 200 -36.18 -36.90 37.31
CA VAL A 200 -37.10 -37.65 38.17
C VAL A 200 -36.37 -38.20 39.40
N ALA A 201 -35.25 -38.92 39.22
CA ALA A 201 -34.46 -39.50 40.32
C ALA A 201 -33.96 -38.43 41.31
N LYS A 202 -33.51 -37.29 40.78
CA LYS A 202 -33.09 -36.14 41.61
C LYS A 202 -34.24 -35.57 42.45
N ARG A 203 -35.47 -35.56 41.92
CA ARG A 203 -36.66 -35.07 42.63
C ARG A 203 -37.19 -36.05 43.66
N SER A 204 -37.06 -37.36 43.42
CA SER A 204 -37.46 -38.40 44.36
C SER A 204 -36.45 -38.64 45.49
N GLY A 205 -35.22 -38.11 45.38
CA GLY A 205 -34.16 -38.32 46.36
C GLY A 205 -33.45 -39.67 46.22
N ASP A 206 -33.68 -40.40 45.12
CA ASP A 206 -33.04 -41.68 44.82
C ASP A 206 -31.63 -41.42 44.22
N LEU A 207 -30.64 -41.43 45.12
CA LEU A 207 -29.26 -41.06 44.78
C LEU A 207 -28.57 -42.11 43.91
N ASP A 208 -28.90 -43.39 44.09
CA ASP A 208 -28.29 -44.50 43.34
C ASP A 208 -28.76 -44.47 41.89
N SER A 209 -30.08 -44.40 41.66
CA SER A 209 -30.64 -44.25 40.31
C SER A 209 -30.16 -42.97 39.62
N PHE A 210 -29.98 -41.89 40.37
CA PHE A 210 -29.42 -40.65 39.81
C PHE A 210 -27.97 -40.85 39.33
N ASN A 211 -27.12 -41.48 40.14
CA ASN A 211 -25.71 -41.70 39.81
C ASN A 211 -25.55 -42.62 38.59
N GLU A 212 -26.28 -43.74 38.54
CA GLU A 212 -26.26 -44.66 37.39
C GLU A 212 -26.71 -43.99 36.10
N THR A 213 -27.83 -43.25 36.15
CA THR A 213 -28.34 -42.52 34.97
C THR A 213 -27.39 -41.40 34.55
N ASN A 214 -26.71 -40.77 35.50
CA ASN A 214 -25.74 -39.72 35.26
C ASN A 214 -24.47 -40.25 34.58
N GLU A 215 -23.95 -41.41 35.00
CA GLU A 215 -22.81 -42.06 34.34
C GLU A 215 -23.14 -42.45 32.90
N LEU A 216 -24.29 -43.07 32.68
CA LEU A 216 -24.73 -43.45 31.33
C LEU A 216 -24.97 -42.22 30.44
N PHE A 217 -25.57 -41.17 30.99
CA PHE A 217 -25.73 -39.90 30.28
C PHE A 217 -24.38 -39.33 29.85
N ASN A 218 -23.40 -39.26 30.77
CA ASN A 218 -22.08 -38.72 30.47
C ASN A 218 -21.38 -39.54 29.38
N SER A 219 -21.43 -40.87 29.45
CA SER A 219 -20.85 -41.76 28.43
C SER A 219 -21.47 -41.56 27.04
N LEU A 220 -22.81 -41.45 26.94
CA LEU A 220 -23.47 -41.18 25.67
C LEU A 220 -23.23 -39.75 25.18
N HIS A 221 -23.07 -38.80 26.09
CA HIS A 221 -22.78 -37.41 25.75
C HIS A 221 -21.39 -37.28 25.13
N GLU A 222 -20.38 -37.98 25.66
CA GLU A 222 -19.04 -38.04 25.05
C GLU A 222 -19.09 -38.60 23.63
N LYS A 223 -19.81 -39.71 23.39
CA LYS A 223 -19.99 -40.27 22.04
C LYS A 223 -20.70 -39.30 21.09
N TYR A 224 -21.68 -38.55 21.59
CA TYR A 224 -22.34 -37.49 20.82
C TYR A 224 -21.35 -36.37 20.44
N LEU A 225 -20.47 -35.96 21.35
CA LEU A 225 -19.43 -34.98 21.07
C LEU A 225 -18.44 -35.48 20.02
N GLU A 226 -17.99 -36.74 20.11
CA GLU A 226 -17.11 -37.38 19.14
C GLU A 226 -17.71 -37.37 17.73
N LEU A 227 -18.96 -37.83 17.57
CA LEU A 227 -19.65 -37.83 16.27
C LEU A 227 -19.86 -36.43 15.72
N ARG A 228 -20.12 -35.45 16.59
CA ARG A 228 -20.26 -34.04 16.17
C ARG A 228 -18.93 -33.48 15.66
N GLU A 229 -17.81 -33.83 16.27
CA GLU A 229 -16.49 -33.44 15.78
C GLU A 229 -16.14 -34.16 14.47
N GLU A 230 -16.45 -35.45 14.35
CA GLU A 230 -16.28 -36.20 13.09
C GLU A 230 -17.07 -35.56 11.95
N TYR A 231 -18.35 -35.23 12.19
CA TYR A 231 -19.19 -34.56 11.20
C TYR A 231 -18.62 -33.20 10.77
N LYS A 232 -18.10 -32.40 11.71
CA LYS A 232 -17.45 -31.12 11.41
C LYS A 232 -16.19 -31.30 10.56
N LEU A 233 -15.39 -32.34 10.81
CA LEU A 233 -14.20 -32.64 10.01
C LEU A 233 -14.60 -33.05 8.59
N LEU A 234 -15.61 -33.90 8.43
CA LEU A 234 -16.13 -34.29 7.12
C LEU A 234 -16.67 -33.10 6.33
N ASP A 235 -17.35 -32.15 6.98
CA ASP A 235 -17.86 -30.94 6.30
C ASP A 235 -16.75 -30.02 5.78
N LYS A 236 -15.53 -30.08 6.34
CA LYS A 236 -14.39 -29.30 5.85
C LYS A 236 -13.81 -29.85 4.55
N VAL A 237 -13.91 -31.16 4.31
CA VAL A 237 -13.29 -31.86 3.17
C VAL A 237 -13.68 -31.23 1.82
N LYS A 238 -14.95 -30.87 1.62
CA LYS A 238 -15.39 -30.23 0.37
C LYS A 238 -14.70 -28.89 0.10
N TYR A 239 -14.40 -28.11 1.15
CA TYR A 239 -13.74 -26.82 1.03
C TYR A 239 -12.25 -26.99 0.80
N GLU A 240 -11.64 -28.01 1.41
CA GLU A 240 -10.24 -28.39 1.17
C GLU A 240 -10.04 -28.88 -0.27
N ASN A 241 -10.94 -29.73 -0.78
CA ASN A 241 -10.93 -30.18 -2.18
C ASN A 241 -11.12 -29.01 -3.15
N LYS A 242 -12.07 -28.11 -2.89
CA LYS A 242 -12.25 -26.87 -3.68
C LYS A 242 -10.97 -26.03 -3.71
N LYS A 243 -10.32 -25.85 -2.55
CA LYS A 243 -9.06 -25.11 -2.45
C LYS A 243 -7.93 -25.80 -3.21
N ALA A 244 -7.80 -27.12 -3.09
CA ALA A 244 -6.78 -27.91 -3.78
C ALA A 244 -6.94 -27.80 -5.30
N ARG A 245 -8.18 -27.91 -5.83
CA ARG A 245 -8.47 -27.75 -7.25
C ARG A 245 -8.13 -26.36 -7.78
N ILE A 246 -8.46 -25.31 -7.02
CA ILE A 246 -8.09 -23.92 -7.37
C ILE A 246 -6.57 -23.79 -7.49
N GLU A 247 -5.82 -24.32 -6.51
CA GLU A 247 -4.35 -24.25 -6.53
C GLU A 247 -3.74 -25.10 -7.66
N GLU A 248 -4.30 -26.26 -7.96
CA GLU A 248 -3.92 -27.07 -9.11
C GLU A 248 -4.05 -26.29 -10.43
N LEU A 249 -5.22 -25.70 -10.70
CA LEU A 249 -5.48 -24.91 -11.92
C LEU A 249 -4.55 -23.70 -12.02
N LYS A 250 -4.33 -23.00 -10.90
CA LYS A 250 -3.35 -21.90 -10.86
C LYS A 250 -1.93 -22.36 -11.18
N ASN A 251 -1.51 -23.52 -10.68
CA ASN A 251 -0.19 -24.07 -10.96
C ASN A 251 -0.04 -24.49 -12.43
N GLN A 252 -1.12 -24.91 -13.10
CA GLN A 252 -1.08 -25.21 -14.53
C GLN A 252 -0.80 -23.97 -15.40
N ILE A 253 -1.25 -22.79 -14.99
CA ILE A 253 -1.06 -21.53 -15.74
C ILE A 253 0.16 -20.73 -15.28
N ALA A 254 0.71 -21.03 -14.09
CA ALA A 254 1.86 -20.32 -13.53
C ALA A 254 3.06 -20.22 -14.49
N PRO A 255 3.47 -21.26 -15.24
CA PRO A 255 4.60 -21.15 -16.18
C PRO A 255 4.40 -20.08 -17.27
N VAL A 256 3.15 -19.86 -17.70
CA VAL A 256 2.85 -18.83 -18.72
C VAL A 256 3.06 -17.43 -18.15
N GLY A 257 2.57 -17.20 -16.93
CA GLY A 257 2.77 -15.92 -16.24
C GLY A 257 4.23 -15.68 -15.84
N GLU A 258 4.98 -16.73 -15.49
CA GLU A 258 6.42 -16.65 -15.25
C GLU A 258 7.16 -16.25 -16.53
N GLY A 259 6.83 -16.85 -17.67
CA GLY A 259 7.38 -16.46 -18.97
C GLY A 259 7.11 -14.99 -19.31
N PHE A 260 5.91 -14.50 -19.00
CA PHE A 260 5.54 -13.11 -19.19
C PHE A 260 6.35 -12.15 -18.31
N ILE A 261 6.43 -12.42 -17.00
CA ILE A 261 7.23 -11.65 -16.04
C ILE A 261 8.71 -11.64 -16.45
N ASN A 262 9.27 -12.80 -16.80
CA ASN A 262 10.67 -12.92 -17.23
C ASN A 262 10.95 -12.13 -18.50
N THR A 263 9.97 -12.05 -19.43
CA THR A 263 10.08 -11.23 -20.63
C THR A 263 10.18 -9.74 -20.28
N LEU A 264 9.34 -9.25 -19.36
CA LEU A 264 9.39 -7.86 -18.89
C LEU A 264 10.74 -7.56 -18.19
N ILE A 265 11.17 -8.46 -17.31
CA ILE A 265 12.44 -8.33 -16.59
C ILE A 265 13.63 -8.35 -17.55
N GLY A 266 13.63 -9.19 -18.58
CA GLY A 266 14.68 -9.27 -19.61
C GLY A 266 14.66 -8.11 -20.62
N ALA A 267 13.55 -7.38 -20.70
CA ALA A 267 13.44 -6.13 -21.45
C ALA A 267 13.94 -4.91 -20.66
N SER A 268 13.98 -5.02 -19.32
CA SER A 268 14.37 -3.93 -18.45
C SER A 268 15.82 -3.48 -18.69
N LYS A 269 16.02 -2.16 -18.70
CA LYS A 269 17.34 -1.52 -18.72
C LYS A 269 17.95 -1.37 -17.31
N VAL A 270 17.18 -1.71 -16.28
CA VAL A 270 17.60 -1.62 -14.89
C VAL A 270 18.22 -2.95 -14.49
N THR A 271 19.50 -2.88 -14.14
CA THR A 271 20.26 -4.02 -13.61
C THR A 271 19.77 -4.40 -12.21
N ARG A 272 20.12 -5.60 -11.76
CA ARG A 272 19.75 -6.05 -10.41
C ARG A 272 20.41 -5.15 -9.36
N GLU A 273 21.66 -4.80 -9.58
CA GLU A 273 22.47 -3.95 -8.70
C GLU A 273 21.86 -2.55 -8.59
N GLN A 274 21.42 -1.95 -9.71
CA GLN A 274 20.72 -0.66 -9.70
C GLN A 274 19.40 -0.74 -8.94
N ALA A 275 18.61 -1.79 -9.19
CA ALA A 275 17.33 -1.98 -8.52
C ALA A 275 17.47 -2.17 -7.00
N ASP A 276 18.44 -2.99 -6.56
CA ASP A 276 18.77 -3.18 -5.16
C ASP A 276 19.28 -1.87 -4.53
N THR A 277 20.12 -1.10 -5.23
CA THR A 277 20.56 0.23 -4.79
C THR A 277 19.37 1.16 -4.57
N TRP A 278 18.44 1.23 -5.52
CA TRP A 278 17.27 2.10 -5.41
C TRP A 278 16.30 1.66 -4.32
N ALA A 279 16.07 0.35 -4.16
CA ALA A 279 15.26 -0.21 -3.07
C ALA A 279 15.88 0.09 -1.70
N ASN A 280 17.21 -0.01 -1.58
CA ASN A 280 17.93 0.32 -0.34
C ASN A 280 17.87 1.82 -0.02
N ALA A 281 17.82 2.68 -1.03
CA ALA A 281 17.68 4.13 -0.88
C ALA A 281 16.26 4.61 -0.48
N GLN A 282 15.25 3.72 -0.48
CA GLN A 282 13.90 4.06 -0.04
C GLN A 282 13.85 4.20 1.48
N VAL A 283 13.06 5.17 1.94
CA VAL A 283 12.88 5.44 3.38
C VAL A 283 11.78 4.54 3.92
N ILE A 284 12.10 3.69 4.89
CA ILE A 284 11.14 2.89 5.64
C ILE A 284 11.26 3.30 7.10
N THR A 285 10.23 3.91 7.67
CA THR A 285 10.29 4.41 9.05
C THR A 285 10.36 3.26 10.05
N LYS A 286 10.98 3.49 11.22
CA LYS A 286 11.04 2.50 12.30
C LYS A 286 9.65 2.00 12.71
N SER A 287 8.65 2.89 12.71
CA SER A 287 7.26 2.56 13.04
C SER A 287 6.62 1.63 12.00
N ALA A 288 6.95 1.79 10.71
CA ALA A 288 6.54 0.89 9.63
C ALA A 288 7.25 -0.47 9.70
N ILE A 289 8.57 -0.49 9.91
CA ILE A 289 9.35 -1.73 10.08
C ILE A 289 8.75 -2.57 11.21
N ASN A 290 8.52 -1.95 12.37
CA ASN A 290 7.94 -2.62 13.53
C ASN A 290 6.54 -3.18 13.26
N ARG A 291 5.73 -2.47 12.45
CA ARG A 291 4.41 -2.96 12.06
C ARG A 291 4.49 -4.16 11.11
N LEU A 292 5.29 -4.05 10.06
CA LEU A 292 5.44 -5.07 9.02
C LEU A 292 6.08 -6.36 9.59
N LYS A 293 7.06 -6.21 10.48
CA LYS A 293 7.66 -7.34 11.21
C LYS A 293 6.62 -8.16 12.00
N ARG A 294 5.62 -7.51 12.62
CA ARG A 294 4.57 -8.21 13.39
C ARG A 294 3.64 -9.06 12.53
N ILE A 295 3.52 -8.75 11.23
CA ILE A 295 2.71 -9.51 10.28
C ILE A 295 3.54 -10.49 9.43
N GLY A 296 4.83 -10.64 9.74
CA GLY A 296 5.72 -11.60 9.08
C GLY A 296 6.45 -11.08 7.83
N TYR A 297 6.27 -9.82 7.43
CA TYR A 297 6.91 -9.23 6.26
C TYR A 297 8.16 -8.45 6.68
N LYS A 298 9.35 -9.06 6.55
CA LYS A 298 10.61 -8.50 7.06
C LYS A 298 11.13 -7.41 6.14
N GLU A 299 11.94 -6.50 6.67
CA GLU A 299 12.57 -5.42 5.89
C GLU A 299 13.35 -5.95 4.66
N ALA A 300 14.08 -7.04 4.82
CA ALA A 300 14.81 -7.68 3.72
C ALA A 300 13.87 -8.14 2.59
N ASP A 301 12.70 -8.70 2.93
CA ASP A 301 11.71 -9.13 1.94
C ASP A 301 11.10 -7.92 1.23
N ILE A 302 10.77 -6.86 1.98
CA ILE A 302 10.23 -5.60 1.42
C ILE A 302 11.22 -5.00 0.42
N ARG A 303 12.50 -4.94 0.78
CA ARG A 303 13.54 -4.39 -0.10
C ARG A 303 13.78 -5.26 -1.33
N ARG A 304 13.78 -6.58 -1.19
CA ARG A 304 13.82 -7.52 -2.33
C ARG A 304 12.64 -7.27 -3.28
N ASP A 305 11.43 -7.18 -2.73
CA ASP A 305 10.20 -7.04 -3.50
C ASP A 305 10.09 -5.64 -4.16
N MET A 306 10.64 -4.59 -3.53
CA MET A 306 10.85 -3.28 -4.15
C MET A 306 11.86 -3.33 -5.30
N ALA A 307 12.98 -4.03 -5.13
CA ALA A 307 13.99 -4.15 -6.18
C ALA A 307 13.41 -4.88 -7.41
N GLU A 308 12.62 -5.93 -7.19
CA GLU A 308 11.89 -6.58 -8.27
C GLU A 308 10.91 -5.61 -8.97
N PHE A 309 10.19 -4.78 -8.21
CA PHE A 309 9.35 -3.72 -8.76
C PHE A 309 10.15 -2.72 -9.62
N TYR A 310 11.28 -2.21 -9.11
CA TYR A 310 12.13 -1.29 -9.88
C TYR A 310 12.64 -1.92 -11.16
N ARG A 311 12.98 -3.20 -11.12
CA ARG A 311 13.46 -3.94 -12.28
C ARG A 311 12.34 -4.14 -13.30
N ILE A 312 11.17 -4.64 -12.91
CA ILE A 312 10.08 -4.89 -13.85
C ILE A 312 9.51 -3.60 -14.46
N THR A 313 9.56 -2.50 -13.71
CA THR A 313 9.08 -1.20 -14.19
C THR A 313 10.12 -0.39 -14.95
N GLY A 314 11.35 -0.89 -15.10
CA GLY A 314 12.43 -0.15 -15.75
C GLY A 314 12.80 1.14 -15.02
N GLY A 315 12.62 1.19 -13.69
CA GLY A 315 13.03 2.34 -12.86
C GLY A 315 12.10 3.54 -12.94
N LYS A 316 10.88 3.36 -13.45
CA LYS A 316 9.90 4.45 -13.64
C LYS A 316 9.30 4.97 -12.34
N LEU A 317 9.42 4.20 -11.25
CA LEU A 317 8.98 4.66 -9.95
C LEU A 317 9.97 5.65 -9.36
N ARG A 318 9.42 6.70 -8.77
CA ARG A 318 10.18 7.71 -8.02
C ARG A 318 10.47 7.21 -6.60
N GLN A 319 11.05 8.07 -5.77
CA GLN A 319 11.20 7.73 -4.36
C GLN A 319 9.83 7.66 -3.67
N ILE A 320 9.67 6.67 -2.81
CA ILE A 320 8.54 6.49 -1.92
C ILE A 320 9.02 6.41 -0.47
N ILE A 321 8.12 6.73 0.45
CA ILE A 321 8.32 6.51 1.88
C ILE A 321 7.34 5.44 2.33
N ILE A 322 7.80 4.42 3.05
CA ILE A 322 6.89 3.55 3.79
C ILE A 322 6.85 4.05 5.23
N ASP A 323 5.67 4.50 5.66
CA ASP A 323 5.43 4.98 7.00
C ASP A 323 4.20 4.31 7.62
N ASN A 324 3.97 4.47 8.92
CA ASN A 324 2.83 3.91 9.64
C ASN A 324 2.08 5.00 10.40
N ASP A 325 0.93 5.41 9.86
CA ASP A 325 0.00 6.35 10.48
C ASP A 325 -1.08 5.65 11.34
N GLY A 326 -1.05 4.32 11.43
CA GLY A 326 -2.06 3.53 12.13
C GLY A 326 -3.27 3.15 11.27
N SER A 327 -3.23 3.41 9.96
CA SER A 327 -4.31 3.06 9.02
C SER A 327 -4.75 1.60 9.13
N LYS A 328 -6.06 1.39 8.97
CA LYS A 328 -6.68 0.05 8.96
C LYS A 328 -6.60 -0.63 7.59
N ARG A 329 -6.35 0.13 6.53
CA ARG A 329 -6.23 -0.32 5.14
C ARG A 329 -4.98 0.29 4.53
N ALA A 330 -4.32 -0.48 3.67
CA ALA A 330 -3.18 0.02 2.94
C ALA A 330 -3.63 1.21 2.06
N ASN A 331 -2.76 2.20 1.92
CA ASN A 331 -3.00 3.33 1.01
C ASN A 331 -1.72 4.06 0.63
N ALA A 332 -1.66 4.50 -0.61
CA ALA A 332 -0.76 5.51 -1.13
C ALA A 332 -1.31 6.92 -0.84
N ARG A 333 -0.44 7.84 -0.44
CA ARG A 333 -0.75 9.27 -0.29
C ARG A 333 0.29 10.13 -0.97
N GLY A 334 -0.14 11.33 -1.37
CA GLY A 334 0.75 12.30 -2.00
C GLY A 334 1.24 11.86 -3.37
N ILE A 335 0.41 11.14 -4.14
CA ILE A 335 0.71 10.77 -5.53
C ILE A 335 1.04 12.06 -6.31
N GLY A 336 2.25 12.12 -6.89
CA GLY A 336 2.75 13.31 -7.59
C GLY A 336 3.33 14.41 -6.70
N SER A 337 3.23 14.31 -5.37
CA SER A 337 3.82 15.26 -4.43
C SER A 337 5.24 14.87 -4.04
N VAL A 338 6.20 15.77 -4.15
CA VAL A 338 7.58 15.49 -3.70
C VAL A 338 7.65 15.39 -2.17
N GLU A 339 6.83 16.17 -1.45
CA GLU A 339 6.88 16.24 0.01
C GLU A 339 6.09 15.13 0.70
N ASN A 340 5.00 14.64 0.10
CA ASN A 340 4.01 13.80 0.79
C ASN A 340 3.87 12.38 0.21
N THR A 341 4.74 11.96 -0.71
CA THR A 341 4.70 10.61 -1.32
C THR A 341 4.96 9.52 -0.27
N ALA A 342 3.91 8.85 0.17
CA ALA A 342 4.00 7.81 1.19
C ALA A 342 3.10 6.61 0.90
N ILE A 343 3.47 5.46 1.46
CA ILE A 343 2.70 4.22 1.50
C ILE A 343 2.51 3.85 2.97
N TYR A 344 1.26 3.64 3.36
CA TYR A 344 0.90 3.25 4.72
C TYR A 344 0.42 1.80 4.73
N PRO A 345 1.14 0.84 5.37
CA PRO A 345 0.77 -0.56 5.35
C PRO A 345 -0.36 -0.88 6.35
N ASP A 346 -1.20 -1.86 6.00
CA ASP A 346 -2.22 -2.37 6.91
C ASP A 346 -1.77 -3.60 7.72
N SER A 347 -2.71 -4.45 8.13
CA SER A 347 -2.44 -5.69 8.87
C SER A 347 -2.34 -6.93 7.99
N ARG A 348 -2.50 -6.80 6.67
CA ARG A 348 -2.41 -7.86 5.67
C ARG A 348 -1.47 -7.47 4.51
N PHE A 349 -0.59 -6.51 4.76
CA PHE A 349 0.31 -5.96 3.77
C PHE A 349 1.34 -7.02 3.35
N ASP A 350 1.40 -7.31 2.06
CA ASP A 350 2.30 -8.29 1.46
C ASP A 350 2.92 -7.71 0.17
N LYS A 351 3.62 -8.54 -0.62
CA LYS A 351 4.19 -8.16 -1.91
C LYS A 351 3.14 -7.59 -2.87
N LYS A 352 1.95 -8.20 -2.95
CA LYS A 352 0.89 -7.78 -3.88
C LYS A 352 0.42 -6.38 -3.53
N VAL A 353 0.14 -6.15 -2.24
CA VAL A 353 -0.28 -4.84 -1.73
C VAL A 353 0.84 -3.82 -1.89
N LEU A 354 2.09 -4.18 -1.60
CA LEU A 354 3.23 -3.29 -1.84
C LEU A 354 3.29 -2.82 -3.30
N TRP A 355 3.19 -3.75 -4.25
CA TRP A 355 3.23 -3.43 -5.68
C TRP A 355 2.02 -2.59 -6.12
N HIS A 356 0.83 -2.85 -5.56
CA HIS A 356 -0.36 -2.04 -5.77
C HIS A 356 -0.13 -0.57 -5.37
N GLU A 357 0.32 -0.35 -4.13
CA GLU A 357 0.55 1.00 -3.60
C GLU A 357 1.73 1.71 -4.28
N MET A 358 2.77 0.97 -4.68
CA MET A 358 3.87 1.50 -5.49
C MET A 358 3.40 1.93 -6.88
N ALA A 359 2.52 1.15 -7.51
CA ALA A 359 2.00 1.44 -8.83
C ALA A 359 1.06 2.65 -8.86
N HIS A 360 0.35 2.97 -7.77
CA HIS A 360 -0.33 4.26 -7.66
C HIS A 360 0.62 5.45 -7.81
N HIS A 361 1.83 5.37 -7.25
CA HIS A 361 2.85 6.42 -7.39
C HIS A 361 3.46 6.48 -8.79
N LEU A 362 3.39 5.39 -9.57
CA LEU A 362 3.78 5.39 -10.98
C LEU A 362 2.80 6.21 -11.84
N GLU A 363 1.52 6.32 -11.46
CA GLU A 363 0.54 7.17 -12.14
C GLU A 363 0.82 8.68 -11.98
N ALA A 364 1.80 9.06 -11.17
CA ALA A 364 2.31 10.43 -11.13
C ALA A 364 3.09 10.83 -12.39
N ASP A 365 3.36 9.88 -13.29
CA ASP A 365 3.79 10.15 -14.67
C ASP A 365 2.56 10.56 -15.51
N PRO A 366 2.54 11.77 -16.10
CA PRO A 366 1.44 12.22 -16.97
C PRO A 366 1.13 11.26 -18.12
N ILE A 367 2.14 10.59 -18.68
CA ILE A 367 1.98 9.62 -19.76
C ILE A 367 1.29 8.35 -19.25
N ALA A 368 1.71 7.84 -18.08
CA ALA A 368 1.05 6.70 -17.45
C ALA A 368 -0.43 7.03 -17.17
N LYS A 369 -0.68 8.18 -16.55
CA LYS A 369 -2.03 8.65 -16.24
C LYS A 369 -2.90 8.80 -17.49
N ALA A 370 -2.34 9.32 -18.58
CA ALA A 370 -3.05 9.43 -19.84
C ALA A 370 -3.41 8.06 -20.41
N ALA A 371 -2.47 7.12 -20.40
CA ALA A 371 -2.68 5.77 -20.91
C ALA A 371 -3.75 5.00 -20.11
N SER A 372 -3.77 5.11 -18.79
CA SER A 372 -4.80 4.46 -17.96
C SER A 372 -6.19 5.08 -18.14
N ASN A 373 -6.27 6.41 -18.21
CA ASN A 373 -7.54 7.07 -18.51
C ASN A 373 -8.03 6.74 -19.93
N GLY A 374 -7.13 6.65 -20.91
CA GLY A 374 -7.44 6.23 -22.27
C GLY A 374 -8.00 4.80 -22.33
N PHE A 375 -7.39 3.88 -21.59
CA PHE A 375 -7.89 2.50 -21.42
C PHE A 375 -9.33 2.47 -20.89
N LEU A 376 -9.60 3.21 -19.80
CA LEU A 376 -10.94 3.26 -19.21
C LEU A 376 -11.96 3.90 -20.18
N GLN A 377 -11.59 4.99 -20.84
CA GLN A 377 -12.47 5.70 -21.77
C GLN A 377 -12.83 4.88 -23.00
N LYS A 378 -11.87 4.10 -23.54
CA LYS A 378 -12.09 3.29 -24.74
C LYS A 378 -12.89 2.02 -24.47
N ARG A 379 -12.72 1.41 -23.29
CA ARG A 379 -13.34 0.13 -23.01
C ARG A 379 -14.69 0.24 -22.31
N ARG A 380 -14.92 1.29 -21.50
CA ARG A 380 -16.17 1.46 -20.75
C ARG A 380 -17.38 1.26 -21.67
N ALA A 381 -18.37 0.53 -21.17
CA ALA A 381 -19.60 0.27 -21.91
C ALA A 381 -20.37 1.57 -22.21
N ASP A 382 -20.32 2.54 -21.30
CA ASP A 382 -20.92 3.86 -21.41
C ASP A 382 -20.25 4.87 -20.45
N GLU A 383 -20.67 6.13 -20.52
CA GLU A 383 -20.14 7.20 -19.66
C GLU A 383 -20.68 7.19 -18.23
N LYS A 384 -21.68 6.34 -17.94
CA LYS A 384 -22.33 6.30 -16.65
C LYS A 384 -21.42 5.62 -15.62
N VAL A 385 -21.37 6.23 -14.44
CA VAL A 385 -20.68 5.67 -13.29
C VAL A 385 -21.68 4.83 -12.49
N TYR A 386 -21.32 3.56 -12.26
CA TYR A 386 -22.10 2.60 -11.48
C TYR A 386 -21.48 2.41 -10.11
N SER A 387 -22.26 2.09 -9.08
CA SER A 387 -21.67 1.81 -7.77
C SER A 387 -20.86 0.51 -7.81
N LEU A 388 -19.66 0.50 -7.21
CA LEU A 388 -18.85 -0.72 -7.10
C LEU A 388 -19.58 -1.82 -6.34
N ARG A 389 -20.41 -1.45 -5.36
CA ARG A 389 -21.27 -2.39 -4.63
C ARG A 389 -22.27 -3.08 -5.55
N SER A 390 -22.86 -2.38 -6.53
CA SER A 390 -23.76 -3.00 -7.51
C SER A 390 -23.03 -3.86 -8.54
N LEU A 391 -21.83 -3.46 -8.95
CA LEU A 391 -21.06 -4.22 -9.95
C LEU A 391 -20.44 -5.50 -9.38
N THR A 392 -20.07 -5.49 -8.10
CA THR A 392 -19.36 -6.61 -7.45
C THR A 392 -20.22 -7.44 -6.49
N GLY A 393 -21.40 -6.94 -6.10
CA GLY A 393 -22.19 -7.49 -5.00
C GLY A 393 -21.57 -7.30 -3.61
N ASN A 394 -20.36 -6.75 -3.51
CA ASN A 394 -19.61 -6.64 -2.27
C ASN A 394 -20.08 -5.44 -1.44
N ARG A 395 -20.73 -5.73 -0.30
CA ARG A 395 -21.21 -4.72 0.66
C ARG A 395 -20.10 -3.97 1.40
N GLY A 396 -18.84 -4.39 1.24
CA GLY A 396 -17.66 -3.73 1.81
C GLY A 396 -17.24 -2.44 1.10
N TYR A 397 -17.74 -2.19 -0.12
CA TYR A 397 -17.60 -0.91 -0.81
C TYR A 397 -18.65 0.09 -0.33
N ARG A 398 -18.25 1.37 -0.24
CA ARG A 398 -19.18 2.46 0.09
C ARG A 398 -20.15 2.68 -1.07
N GLN A 399 -21.35 3.18 -0.75
CA GLN A 399 -22.35 3.51 -1.78
C GLN A 399 -21.87 4.59 -2.75
N SER A 400 -20.96 5.46 -2.31
CA SER A 400 -20.39 6.55 -3.11
C SER A 400 -19.16 6.14 -3.93
N GLU A 401 -18.67 4.90 -3.81
CA GLU A 401 -17.57 4.42 -4.65
C GLU A 401 -18.11 3.99 -6.01
N GLY A 402 -17.79 4.78 -7.04
CA GLY A 402 -18.25 4.59 -8.41
C GLY A 402 -17.17 4.01 -9.33
N ALA A 403 -17.58 3.25 -10.34
CA ALA A 403 -16.73 2.70 -11.38
C ALA A 403 -17.45 2.68 -12.75
N TYR A 404 -16.68 2.77 -13.83
CA TYR A 404 -17.15 2.44 -15.16
C TYR A 404 -17.43 0.93 -15.29
N LYS A 405 -18.49 0.58 -16.01
CA LYS A 405 -18.86 -0.80 -16.28
C LYS A 405 -18.14 -1.32 -17.53
N ASP A 406 -17.61 -2.53 -17.43
CA ASP A 406 -16.82 -3.19 -18.48
C ASP A 406 -16.70 -4.70 -18.16
N ASP A 407 -16.01 -5.46 -19.02
CA ASP A 407 -15.56 -6.84 -18.79
C ASP A 407 -14.13 -6.93 -18.23
N PHE A 408 -13.66 -5.89 -17.52
CA PHE A 408 -12.40 -5.92 -16.77
C PHE A 408 -12.28 -7.17 -15.88
N ILE A 409 -11.05 -7.67 -15.69
CA ILE A 409 -10.76 -8.77 -14.75
C ILE A 409 -11.30 -8.52 -13.33
N SER A 410 -11.44 -7.25 -12.94
CA SER A 410 -12.13 -6.81 -11.72
C SER A 410 -12.84 -5.48 -11.98
N PRO A 411 -14.12 -5.32 -11.58
CA PRO A 411 -14.82 -4.03 -11.68
C PRO A 411 -14.12 -2.89 -10.93
N TYR A 412 -13.25 -3.22 -9.96
CA TYR A 412 -12.44 -2.24 -9.23
C TYR A 412 -11.51 -1.44 -10.14
N ILE A 413 -11.04 -2.02 -11.26
CA ILE A 413 -10.18 -1.35 -12.25
C ILE A 413 -10.86 -0.10 -12.83
N GLY A 414 -12.18 -0.16 -13.03
CA GLY A 414 -12.99 0.93 -13.55
C GLY A 414 -13.26 2.06 -12.57
N LYS A 415 -12.72 2.01 -11.34
CA LYS A 415 -13.02 2.99 -10.28
C LYS A 415 -12.66 4.41 -10.69
N VAL A 416 -13.58 5.34 -10.42
CA VAL A 416 -13.45 6.74 -10.79
C VAL A 416 -13.05 7.56 -9.57
N TYR A 417 -11.94 8.29 -9.69
CA TYR A 417 -11.49 9.27 -8.71
C TYR A 417 -11.61 10.69 -9.27
N ARG A 418 -11.80 11.67 -8.38
CA ARG A 418 -11.99 13.09 -8.76
C ARG A 418 -10.74 13.72 -9.38
N ASP A 419 -9.58 13.21 -9.02
CA ASP A 419 -8.27 13.68 -9.48
C ASP A 419 -7.81 12.96 -10.76
N ASN A 420 -8.66 12.13 -11.38
CA ASN A 420 -8.35 11.28 -12.53
C ASN A 420 -7.23 10.24 -12.29
N THR A 421 -6.87 9.98 -11.02
CA THR A 421 -6.10 8.79 -10.67
C THR A 421 -6.96 7.55 -10.94
N THR A 422 -6.36 6.42 -11.27
CA THR A 422 -7.07 5.20 -11.64
C THR A 422 -6.58 3.99 -10.86
N GLU A 423 -7.27 2.86 -11.02
CA GLU A 423 -6.83 1.56 -10.50
C GLU A 423 -6.11 0.71 -11.56
N VAL A 424 -5.95 1.22 -12.78
CA VAL A 424 -5.43 0.45 -13.92
C VAL A 424 -3.97 0.05 -13.68
N TRP A 425 -3.10 1.00 -13.31
CA TRP A 425 -1.70 0.68 -13.04
C TRP A 425 -1.54 -0.13 -11.76
N ALA A 426 -2.27 0.26 -10.71
CA ALA A 426 -2.25 -0.42 -9.41
C ALA A 426 -2.62 -1.90 -9.53
N MET A 427 -3.74 -2.20 -10.19
CA MET A 427 -4.17 -3.58 -10.43
C MET A 427 -3.30 -4.29 -11.45
N GLY A 428 -3.01 -3.66 -12.60
CA GLY A 428 -2.21 -4.28 -13.67
C GLY A 428 -0.83 -4.71 -13.22
N ILE A 429 -0.13 -3.87 -12.45
CA ILE A 429 1.19 -4.22 -11.88
C ILE A 429 1.04 -5.17 -10.70
N GLN A 430 -0.01 -5.07 -9.87
CA GLN A 430 -0.26 -6.05 -8.81
C GLN A 430 -0.37 -7.48 -9.37
N TYR A 431 -1.00 -7.69 -10.52
CA TYR A 431 -1.07 -9.01 -11.16
C TYR A 431 0.31 -9.56 -11.54
N LEU A 432 1.32 -8.71 -11.75
CA LEU A 432 2.70 -9.13 -12.03
C LEU A 432 3.49 -9.59 -10.78
N SER A 433 2.93 -9.43 -9.58
CA SER A 433 3.61 -9.78 -8.32
C SER A 433 3.92 -11.26 -8.17
N ASN A 434 3.18 -12.13 -8.89
CA ASN A 434 3.35 -13.57 -8.91
C ASN A 434 2.92 -14.17 -10.27
N PRO A 435 3.47 -15.33 -10.66
CA PRO A 435 3.17 -15.95 -11.96
C PRO A 435 1.70 -16.32 -12.18
N GLN A 436 0.99 -16.81 -11.15
CA GLN A 436 -0.39 -17.25 -11.28
C GLN A 436 -1.31 -16.09 -11.68
N ASP A 437 -1.19 -14.97 -10.96
CA ASP A 437 -1.97 -13.76 -11.20
C ASP A 437 -1.63 -13.13 -12.55
N ALA A 438 -0.36 -13.14 -12.97
CA ALA A 438 0.06 -12.62 -14.26
C ALA A 438 -0.58 -13.41 -15.41
N ALA A 439 -0.66 -14.74 -15.29
CA ALA A 439 -1.33 -15.59 -16.25
C ALA A 439 -2.86 -15.34 -16.29
N LEU A 440 -3.48 -15.08 -15.13
CA LEU A 440 -4.91 -14.72 -15.07
C LEU A 440 -5.19 -13.39 -15.78
N MET A 441 -4.31 -12.40 -15.63
CA MET A 441 -4.42 -11.14 -16.37
C MET A 441 -4.35 -11.38 -17.89
N LEU A 442 -3.40 -12.18 -18.37
CA LEU A 442 -3.27 -12.53 -19.79
C LEU A 442 -4.51 -13.25 -20.34
N GLY A 443 -5.15 -14.11 -19.54
CA GLY A 443 -6.32 -14.88 -19.95
C GLY A 443 -7.63 -14.07 -19.93
N LYS A 444 -7.82 -13.23 -18.91
CA LYS A 444 -9.08 -12.49 -18.70
C LYS A 444 -9.07 -11.08 -19.29
N ASP A 445 -7.92 -10.43 -19.33
CA ASP A 445 -7.80 -9.04 -19.77
C ASP A 445 -6.51 -8.82 -20.59
N PRO A 446 -6.45 -9.37 -21.82
CA PRO A 446 -5.27 -9.27 -22.68
C PRO A 446 -4.96 -7.82 -23.08
N GLU A 447 -5.96 -6.94 -23.14
CA GLU A 447 -5.75 -5.52 -23.46
C GLU A 447 -5.02 -4.79 -22.33
N MET A 448 -5.41 -5.05 -21.07
CA MET A 448 -4.67 -4.54 -19.93
C MET A 448 -3.25 -5.11 -19.90
N ALA A 449 -3.09 -6.42 -20.12
CA ALA A 449 -1.76 -7.03 -20.17
C ALA A 449 -0.85 -6.37 -21.23
N ALA A 450 -1.38 -6.09 -22.41
CA ALA A 450 -0.66 -5.38 -23.48
C ALA A 450 -0.34 -3.92 -23.10
N LEU A 451 -1.27 -3.19 -22.52
CA LEU A 451 -1.02 -1.83 -22.03
C LEU A 451 0.13 -1.82 -21.00
N ILE A 452 0.05 -2.68 -19.97
CA ILE A 452 1.05 -2.76 -18.92
C ILE A 452 2.41 -3.11 -19.54
N ALA A 453 2.47 -4.18 -20.34
CA ALA A 453 3.72 -4.61 -20.98
C ALA A 453 4.33 -3.51 -21.87
N GLY A 454 3.53 -2.84 -22.68
CA GLY A 454 3.99 -1.81 -23.60
C GLY A 454 4.58 -0.61 -22.88
N TYR A 455 3.93 -0.13 -21.83
CA TYR A 455 4.45 1.00 -21.04
C TYR A 455 5.70 0.62 -20.25
N LEU A 456 5.71 -0.52 -19.56
CA LEU A 456 6.87 -0.94 -18.74
C LEU A 456 8.13 -1.17 -19.57
N GLN A 457 7.99 -1.64 -20.82
CA GLN A 457 9.12 -1.86 -21.75
C GLN A 457 9.55 -0.60 -22.50
N SER A 458 8.75 0.47 -22.47
CA SER A 458 9.07 1.71 -23.17
C SER A 458 10.09 2.53 -22.39
N ASP A 459 10.90 3.31 -23.10
CA ASP A 459 11.76 4.30 -22.45
C ASP A 459 10.94 5.44 -21.86
N LEU A 460 11.43 6.02 -20.76
CA LEU A 460 10.94 7.32 -20.34
C LEU A 460 11.27 8.35 -21.45
N THR A 461 10.28 9.15 -21.80
CA THR A 461 10.44 10.32 -22.66
C THR A 461 11.37 11.36 -22.00
N PRO A 462 11.94 12.31 -22.75
CA PRO A 462 12.84 13.30 -22.17
C PRO A 462 12.19 14.13 -21.05
N GLY A 463 10.94 14.56 -21.21
CA GLY A 463 10.23 15.32 -20.17
C GLY A 463 9.94 14.52 -18.90
N THR A 464 9.57 13.25 -19.03
CA THR A 464 9.38 12.37 -17.85
C THR A 464 10.70 12.08 -17.12
N LYS A 465 11.82 11.92 -17.84
CA LYS A 465 13.16 11.82 -17.22
C LYS A 465 13.53 13.07 -16.43
N ILE A 466 13.24 14.24 -16.98
CA ILE A 466 13.51 15.52 -16.30
C ILE A 466 12.62 15.74 -15.10
N LEU A 467 11.34 15.36 -15.17
CA LEU A 467 10.47 15.37 -14.01
C LEU A 467 11.01 14.47 -12.89
N GLN A 468 11.49 13.27 -13.22
CA GLN A 468 12.13 12.39 -12.24
C GLN A 468 13.41 13.03 -11.67
N ALA A 469 14.23 13.70 -12.49
CA ALA A 469 15.43 14.41 -12.04
C ALA A 469 15.11 15.60 -11.11
N ALA A 470 14.13 16.45 -11.46
CA ALA A 470 13.67 17.57 -10.64
C ALA A 470 13.22 17.11 -9.26
N GLN A 471 12.46 16.01 -9.20
CA GLN A 471 11.97 15.44 -7.95
C GLN A 471 13.09 14.84 -7.11
N ASN A 472 14.07 14.18 -7.74
CA ASN A 472 15.27 13.69 -7.05
C ASN A 472 16.10 14.84 -6.46
N LEU A 473 16.16 16.00 -7.12
CA LEU A 473 16.84 17.19 -6.57
C LEU A 473 16.06 17.80 -5.39
N ALA A 474 14.74 17.89 -5.50
CA ALA A 474 13.89 18.41 -4.45
C ALA A 474 13.87 17.49 -3.20
N LYS A 475 14.05 16.18 -3.39
CA LYS A 475 14.18 15.19 -2.32
C LYS A 475 15.25 15.56 -1.29
N ASP A 476 16.47 15.88 -1.71
CA ASP A 476 17.57 16.09 -0.77
C ASP A 476 17.28 17.27 0.16
N LYS A 477 16.65 18.32 -0.38
CA LYS A 477 16.15 19.47 0.38
C LYS A 477 15.06 19.06 1.38
N ILE A 478 14.09 18.24 0.96
CA ILE A 478 12.98 17.78 1.80
C ILE A 478 13.47 16.83 2.90
N GLN A 479 14.38 15.92 2.58
CA GLN A 479 14.99 15.00 3.53
C GLN A 479 15.81 15.78 4.57
N ALA A 480 16.60 16.77 4.15
CA ALA A 480 17.31 17.66 5.06
C ALA A 480 16.34 18.42 5.98
N LYS A 481 15.26 18.98 5.45
CA LYS A 481 14.21 19.67 6.23
C LYS A 481 13.57 18.75 7.28
N ARG A 482 13.27 17.50 6.92
CA ARG A 482 12.70 16.51 7.85
C ARG A 482 13.69 16.07 8.91
N SER A 483 14.92 15.75 8.51
CA SER A 483 15.98 15.40 9.46
C SER A 483 16.25 16.54 10.45
N TYR A 484 16.21 17.78 9.98
CA TYR A 484 16.26 18.96 10.84
C TYR A 484 15.07 19.01 11.80
N GLN A 485 13.83 18.87 11.32
CA GLN A 485 12.64 18.87 12.17
C GLN A 485 12.65 17.72 13.20
N ASP A 486 13.12 16.54 12.82
CA ASP A 486 13.27 15.40 13.72
C ASP A 486 14.32 15.68 14.80
N ALA A 487 15.46 16.26 14.43
CA ALA A 487 16.48 16.67 15.40
C ALA A 487 15.95 17.74 16.36
N GLN A 488 15.18 18.72 15.87
CA GLN A 488 14.51 19.72 16.71
C GLN A 488 13.51 19.08 17.66
N TYR A 489 12.71 18.13 17.17
CA TYR A 489 11.74 17.39 17.99
C TYR A 489 12.43 16.57 19.10
N GLU A 490 13.46 15.79 18.77
CA GLU A 490 14.20 15.00 19.76
C GLU A 490 14.88 15.91 20.80
N ASN A 491 15.43 17.05 20.37
CA ASN A 491 15.99 18.06 21.28
C ASN A 491 14.90 18.66 22.19
N ALA A 492 13.73 18.99 21.63
CA ALA A 492 12.59 19.50 22.40
C ALA A 492 12.12 18.48 23.45
N ILE A 493 11.98 17.19 23.08
CA ILE A 493 11.65 16.11 24.02
C ILE A 493 12.70 16.03 25.12
N LYS A 494 13.99 16.01 24.77
CA LYS A 494 15.08 15.95 25.75
C LYS A 494 15.01 17.12 26.74
N LYS A 495 14.92 18.37 26.25
CA LYS A 495 14.80 19.57 27.09
C LYS A 495 13.59 19.53 28.01
N LEU A 496 12.42 19.16 27.48
CA LEU A 496 11.18 19.08 28.24
C LEU A 496 11.20 17.96 29.29
N SER A 497 11.88 16.85 28.99
CA SER A 497 12.02 15.71 29.89
C SER A 497 13.05 15.94 31.00
N ASP A 498 13.97 16.89 30.81
CA ASP A 498 15.05 17.15 31.75
C ASP A 498 14.52 17.64 33.10
N GLY A 499 15.14 17.15 34.18
CA GLY A 499 14.69 17.40 35.56
C GLY A 499 13.27 16.92 35.89
N VAL A 500 12.64 16.08 35.05
CA VAL A 500 11.37 15.40 35.37
C VAL A 500 11.68 14.00 35.88
N GLU A 501 11.57 13.81 37.19
CA GLU A 501 11.75 12.53 37.86
C GLU A 501 10.40 12.02 38.36
N ILE A 502 10.02 10.84 37.88
CA ILE A 502 8.82 10.13 38.33
C ILE A 502 9.28 9.21 39.45
N ILE A 503 8.84 9.50 40.68
CA ILE A 503 9.28 8.80 41.89
C ILE A 503 8.06 8.13 42.50
N ASP A 504 8.20 6.86 42.85
CA ASP A 504 7.20 6.19 43.69
C ASP A 504 7.23 6.81 45.10
N ASP A 505 6.27 7.69 45.35
CA ASP A 505 6.10 8.40 46.61
C ASP A 505 5.14 7.68 47.56
N GLY A 506 4.72 6.46 47.23
CA GLY A 506 3.73 5.69 48.02
C GLY A 506 2.34 6.32 48.03
N TRP A 507 2.09 7.35 47.21
CA TRP A 507 0.83 8.09 47.20
C TRP A 507 -0.36 7.16 46.94
N PHE A 508 -0.24 6.25 45.97
CA PHE A 508 -1.35 5.36 45.60
C PHE A 508 -1.71 4.39 46.71
N ASP A 509 -0.71 3.82 47.40
CA ASP A 509 -0.93 2.88 48.51
C ASP A 509 -1.58 3.55 49.71
N ALA A 510 -1.26 4.82 49.94
CA ALA A 510 -1.80 5.63 51.02
C ALA A 510 -3.26 6.10 50.81
N LEU A 511 -3.82 5.94 49.60
CA LEU A 511 -5.20 6.32 49.33
C LEU A 511 -6.19 5.39 50.05
N PRO A 512 -7.33 5.92 50.53
CA PRO A 512 -8.48 5.10 50.93
C PRO A 512 -8.93 4.18 49.79
N GLU A 513 -9.41 2.97 50.13
CA GLU A 513 -9.90 2.00 49.12
C GLU A 513 -11.01 2.57 48.23
N ILE A 514 -11.88 3.43 48.78
CA ILE A 514 -12.92 4.12 48.00
C ILE A 514 -12.34 5.04 46.92
N ASP A 515 -11.24 5.74 47.21
CA ASP A 515 -10.56 6.62 46.26
C ASP A 515 -9.79 5.82 45.19
N LYS A 516 -9.17 4.70 45.59
CA LYS A 516 -8.56 3.74 44.64
C LYS A 516 -9.60 3.18 43.68
N ASP A 517 -10.75 2.74 44.18
CA ASP A 517 -11.86 2.23 43.38
C ASP A 517 -12.44 3.29 42.45
N MET A 518 -12.52 4.54 42.91
CA MET A 518 -12.96 5.66 42.08
C MET A 518 -11.99 5.92 40.92
N LEU A 519 -10.68 5.96 41.17
CA LEU A 519 -9.68 6.07 40.11
C LEU A 519 -9.78 4.92 39.11
N LEU A 520 -9.91 3.68 39.60
CA LEU A 520 -10.03 2.48 38.77
C LEU A 520 -11.32 2.41 37.96
N SER A 521 -12.41 3.01 38.46
CA SER A 521 -13.72 2.98 37.82
C SER A 521 -13.95 4.12 36.84
N TYR A 522 -13.39 5.30 37.12
CA TYR A 522 -13.68 6.53 36.38
C TYR A 522 -12.50 7.04 35.55
N SER A 523 -11.28 6.97 36.07
CA SER A 523 -10.08 7.38 35.33
C SER A 523 -9.56 6.23 34.47
N PHE A 524 -9.73 4.99 34.91
CA PHE A 524 -9.41 3.79 34.14
C PHE A 524 -10.69 3.07 33.66
N ARG A 525 -10.60 2.30 32.56
CA ARG A 525 -11.71 1.41 32.17
C ARG A 525 -11.62 0.13 33.01
N ARG A 526 -12.76 -0.43 33.45
CA ARG A 526 -12.84 -1.76 34.07
C ARG A 526 -11.92 -2.75 33.34
N ASN A 527 -11.01 -3.40 34.10
CA ASN A 527 -9.95 -4.32 33.65
C ASN A 527 -8.68 -3.70 33.06
N SER A 528 -8.38 -2.42 33.32
CA SER A 528 -7.04 -1.89 33.08
C SER A 528 -6.04 -2.58 34.01
N SER A 529 -4.98 -3.17 33.47
CA SER A 529 -3.82 -3.63 34.26
C SER A 529 -2.97 -2.43 34.69
N ALA A 530 -3.60 -1.42 35.30
CA ALA A 530 -2.96 -0.16 35.67
C ALA A 530 -2.14 -0.38 36.96
N GLU A 531 -0.87 -0.02 36.87
CA GLU A 531 0.13 -0.12 37.94
C GLU A 531 0.66 1.29 38.16
N PHE A 532 0.57 1.80 39.39
CA PHE A 532 1.16 3.08 39.74
C PHE A 532 2.69 2.96 39.66
N ILE A 533 3.33 3.92 39.00
CA ILE A 533 4.80 3.92 38.84
C ILE A 533 5.46 5.17 39.42
N GLY A 534 4.67 6.09 39.97
CA GLY A 534 5.17 7.26 40.68
C GLY A 534 4.49 8.57 40.31
N SER A 535 5.04 9.63 40.90
CA SER A 535 4.50 10.97 40.92
C SER A 535 5.51 12.01 40.48
N TRP A 536 5.02 13.15 40.00
CA TRP A 536 5.81 14.36 39.79
C TRP A 536 4.90 15.59 39.90
N ASN A 537 5.14 16.51 40.83
CA ASN A 537 4.40 17.78 41.00
C ASN A 537 2.86 17.65 40.90
N GLY A 538 2.28 16.71 41.64
CA GLY A 538 0.83 16.47 41.66
C GLY A 538 0.31 15.62 40.50
N PHE A 539 1.13 15.30 39.50
CA PHE A 539 0.79 14.31 38.48
C PHE A 539 1.10 12.90 38.98
N ARG A 540 0.20 11.96 38.69
CA ARG A 540 0.29 10.54 39.06
C ARG A 540 0.33 9.73 37.78
N VAL A 541 1.35 8.88 37.65
CA VAL A 541 1.63 8.15 36.43
C VAL A 541 1.37 6.67 36.66
N PHE A 542 0.55 6.10 35.78
CA PHE A 542 0.20 4.69 35.79
C PHE A 542 0.67 4.04 34.49
N LYS A 543 1.25 2.85 34.59
CA LYS A 543 1.62 2.00 33.46
C LYS A 543 0.61 0.87 33.32
N GLY A 544 0.23 0.52 32.10
CA GLY A 544 -0.77 -0.52 31.91
C GLY A 544 -1.25 -0.68 30.49
N LYS A 545 -2.44 -1.27 30.32
CA LYS A 545 -3.14 -1.37 29.04
C LYS A 545 -4.24 -0.33 28.98
N PHE A 546 -4.04 0.70 28.17
CA PHE A 546 -4.97 1.81 28.02
C PHE A 546 -5.45 1.95 26.58
N ARG A 547 -6.61 2.59 26.39
CA ARG A 547 -7.18 2.80 25.07
C ARG A 547 -6.57 4.05 24.44
N SER A 548 -5.70 3.84 23.45
CA SER A 548 -5.10 4.91 22.65
C SER A 548 -6.16 5.82 22.06
N ARG A 549 -6.02 7.13 22.30
CA ARG A 549 -6.89 8.15 21.67
C ARG A 549 -6.69 8.21 20.17
N LYS A 550 -5.44 8.02 19.73
CA LYS A 550 -5.05 7.98 18.31
C LYS A 550 -5.70 6.81 17.58
N THR A 551 -5.42 5.59 18.03
CA THR A 551 -5.81 4.37 17.29
C THR A 551 -7.16 3.78 17.74
N ARG A 552 -7.72 4.27 18.84
CA ARG A 552 -8.88 3.70 19.55
C ARG A 552 -8.68 2.25 20.05
N ARG A 553 -7.46 1.70 19.95
CA ARG A 553 -7.10 0.34 20.38
C ARG A 553 -6.59 0.34 21.82
N VAL A 554 -6.79 -0.77 22.52
CA VAL A 554 -6.18 -1.00 23.84
C VAL A 554 -4.77 -1.54 23.63
N SER A 555 -3.76 -0.87 24.16
CA SER A 555 -2.35 -1.23 24.05
C SER A 555 -1.57 -0.84 25.30
N LYS A 556 -0.35 -1.37 25.45
CA LYS A 556 0.56 -0.92 26.52
C LYS A 556 0.81 0.58 26.38
N GLY A 557 0.84 1.29 27.49
CA GLY A 557 1.06 2.73 27.54
C GLY A 557 0.98 3.24 28.97
N TYR A 558 0.71 4.54 29.08
CA TYR A 558 0.63 5.28 30.33
C TYR A 558 -0.69 6.01 30.43
N GLU A 559 -1.25 6.08 31.64
CA GLU A 559 -2.33 6.99 31.98
C GLU A 559 -1.78 7.95 33.04
N ILE A 560 -1.98 9.24 32.81
CA ILE A 560 -1.49 10.30 33.70
C ILE A 560 -2.70 11.08 34.18
N ILE A 561 -2.82 11.26 35.48
CA ILE A 561 -3.84 12.11 36.11
C ILE A 561 -3.15 13.22 36.89
N TYR A 562 -3.78 14.39 36.97
CA TYR A 562 -3.36 15.44 37.90
C TYR A 562 -4.25 15.35 39.15
N ALA A 563 -3.64 14.99 40.27
CA ALA A 563 -4.28 14.73 41.56
C ALA A 563 -3.34 15.18 42.70
N PRO A 564 -3.26 16.50 42.95
CA PRO A 564 -2.46 17.03 44.06
C PRO A 564 -3.07 16.67 45.43
N GLU A 565 -4.36 16.35 45.50
CA GLU A 565 -5.07 16.01 46.73
C GLU A 565 -4.81 14.55 47.19
N SER A 566 -5.11 14.30 48.47
CA SER A 566 -5.05 12.97 49.11
C SER A 566 -6.42 12.28 49.23
N SER A 567 -7.49 12.90 48.71
CA SER A 567 -8.87 12.39 48.69
C SER A 567 -9.62 12.99 47.51
N PHE A 568 -10.53 12.22 46.88
CA PHE A 568 -11.39 12.69 45.79
C PHE A 568 -12.81 13.00 46.24
N LEU A 569 -13.06 12.99 47.54
CA LEU A 569 -14.32 13.43 48.13
C LEU A 569 -14.14 14.85 48.67
N ASP A 570 -15.02 15.78 48.28
CA ASP A 570 -15.12 17.05 48.98
C ASP A 570 -15.85 16.90 50.33
N ASP A 571 -15.88 17.97 51.13
CA ASP A 571 -16.47 17.98 52.48
C ASP A 571 -17.97 17.58 52.48
N ASP A 572 -18.64 17.66 51.32
CA ASP A 572 -20.04 17.26 51.10
C ASP A 572 -20.17 15.81 50.60
N GLY A 573 -19.06 15.06 50.51
CA GLY A 573 -19.01 13.69 50.00
C GLY A 573 -19.19 13.58 48.48
N ARG A 574 -19.03 14.67 47.73
CA ARG A 574 -19.14 14.63 46.26
C ARG A 574 -17.81 14.23 45.65
N SER A 575 -17.88 13.32 44.70
CA SER A 575 -16.74 12.82 43.94
C SER A 575 -16.20 13.86 42.96
N ARG A 576 -14.91 14.21 43.09
CA ARG A 576 -14.13 14.98 42.12
C ARG A 576 -13.06 14.09 41.50
N VAL A 577 -13.46 13.31 40.50
CA VAL A 577 -12.51 12.42 39.81
C VAL A 577 -11.62 13.24 38.88
N PRO A 578 -10.29 13.15 39.01
CA PRO A 578 -9.37 13.86 38.12
C PRO A 578 -9.43 13.33 36.68
N HIS A 579 -9.42 14.25 35.71
CA HIS A 579 -9.36 13.91 34.29
C HIS A 579 -7.96 13.46 33.89
N GLY A 580 -7.88 12.29 33.25
CA GLY A 580 -6.63 11.68 32.79
C GLY A 580 -6.33 11.86 31.30
N GLY A 581 -5.04 11.83 30.98
CA GLY A 581 -4.50 11.73 29.63
C GLY A 581 -3.88 10.35 29.40
N THR A 582 -4.20 9.74 28.25
CA THR A 582 -3.63 8.46 27.84
C THR A 582 -2.51 8.67 26.82
N PHE A 583 -1.35 8.05 27.07
CA PHE A 583 -0.13 8.18 26.29
C PHE A 583 0.40 6.79 25.90
N HIS A 584 1.01 6.68 24.72
CA HIS A 584 1.57 5.45 24.17
C HIS A 584 3.00 5.62 23.63
N GLU A 585 3.66 6.68 24.06
CA GLU A 585 5.01 7.07 23.71
C GLU A 585 6.03 6.51 24.72
N GLU A 586 7.32 6.72 24.44
CA GLU A 586 8.42 6.36 25.32
C GLU A 586 8.48 7.28 26.56
N MET A 587 9.18 6.84 27.61
CA MET A 587 9.21 7.54 28.91
C MET A 587 9.62 9.02 28.81
N ASP A 588 10.58 9.38 27.96
CA ASP A 588 11.00 10.78 27.82
C ASP A 588 9.88 11.67 27.26
N ALA A 589 9.04 11.13 26.38
CA ALA A 589 7.85 11.82 25.90
C ALA A 589 6.76 11.95 26.99
N ILE A 590 6.64 10.96 27.88
CA ILE A 590 5.78 11.04 29.07
C ILE A 590 6.23 12.18 29.99
N LYS A 591 7.53 12.23 30.27
CA LYS A 591 8.15 13.31 31.05
C LYS A 591 7.95 14.68 30.41
N ALA A 592 8.13 14.78 29.09
CA ALA A 592 7.85 15.99 28.35
C ALA A 592 6.37 16.40 28.46
N ALA A 593 5.42 15.45 28.37
CA ALA A 593 3.99 15.72 28.53
C ALA A 593 3.65 16.30 29.91
N LEU A 594 4.28 15.78 30.97
CA LEU A 594 4.13 16.30 32.33
C LEU A 594 4.58 17.76 32.43
N ARG A 595 5.76 18.07 31.88
CA ARG A 595 6.30 19.44 31.85
C ARG A 595 5.38 20.39 31.09
N ILE A 596 4.92 20.00 29.90
CA ILE A 596 4.00 20.82 29.10
C ILE A 596 2.69 21.06 29.86
N ALA A 597 2.13 20.03 30.50
CA ALA A 597 0.89 20.17 31.27
C ALA A 597 1.06 21.24 32.35
N ARG A 598 2.15 21.16 33.12
CA ARG A 598 2.46 22.08 34.20
C ARG A 598 2.70 23.51 33.71
N GLU A 599 3.68 23.69 32.83
CA GLU A 599 4.25 25.00 32.52
C GLU A 599 3.45 25.75 31.44
N ALA A 600 2.75 25.04 30.54
CA ALA A 600 2.08 25.65 29.40
C ALA A 600 0.55 25.50 29.41
N LEU A 601 -0.01 24.54 30.15
CA LEU A 601 -1.43 24.18 30.06
C LEU A 601 -2.14 24.07 31.42
N SER A 602 -1.66 24.77 32.46
CA SER A 602 -2.36 24.89 33.75
C SER A 602 -2.72 23.53 34.37
N ASN A 603 -1.80 22.57 34.28
CA ASN A 603 -1.95 21.18 34.70
C ASN A 603 -2.97 20.33 33.93
N ASP A 604 -3.46 20.80 32.79
CA ASP A 604 -4.43 20.06 31.94
C ASP A 604 -3.73 18.98 31.10
N ILE A 605 -3.47 17.83 31.73
CA ILE A 605 -2.84 16.68 31.07
C ILE A 605 -3.73 16.07 29.98
N TYR A 606 -5.05 16.21 30.11
CA TYR A 606 -6.00 15.76 29.09
C TYR A 606 -5.77 16.54 27.79
N ARG A 607 -5.62 17.87 27.87
CA ARG A 607 -5.36 18.74 26.73
C ARG A 607 -3.98 18.49 26.13
N VAL A 608 -2.95 18.21 26.93
CA VAL A 608 -1.64 17.76 26.41
C VAL A 608 -1.78 16.48 25.60
N SER A 609 -2.48 15.48 26.15
CA SER A 609 -2.70 14.21 25.43
C SER A 609 -3.42 14.43 24.11
N TYR A 610 -4.33 15.42 24.03
CA TYR A 610 -5.13 15.70 22.84
C TYR A 610 -4.39 16.53 21.79
N LYS A 611 -3.76 17.63 22.20
CA LYS A 611 -3.08 18.55 21.28
C LYS A 611 -1.75 17.96 20.83
N ALA A 612 -0.88 17.70 21.79
CA ALA A 612 0.51 17.42 21.51
C ALA A 612 0.80 15.93 21.17
N PHE A 613 -0.05 14.99 21.61
CA PHE A 613 0.22 13.54 21.50
C PHE A 613 -0.89 12.69 20.82
N ALA A 614 -2.07 13.25 20.47
CA ALA A 614 -3.15 12.50 19.80
C ALA A 614 -3.16 12.65 18.26
N ASN A 615 -4.33 12.49 17.61
CA ASN A 615 -4.50 12.33 16.16
C ASN A 615 -3.95 13.48 15.29
N TYR A 616 -3.58 14.61 15.89
CA TYR A 616 -2.96 15.77 15.24
C TYR A 616 -1.62 16.13 15.87
N ALA A 617 -0.92 15.18 16.50
CA ALA A 617 0.40 15.40 17.08
C ALA A 617 1.36 15.88 16.00
N HIS A 618 1.54 17.19 15.91
CA HIS A 618 2.54 17.79 15.06
C HIS A 618 3.81 17.91 15.88
N LYS A 619 4.92 17.36 15.37
CA LYS A 619 6.25 17.57 15.95
C LYS A 619 6.52 19.06 16.22
N SER A 620 5.93 19.93 15.38
CA SER A 620 5.95 21.39 15.59
C SER A 620 5.30 21.81 16.91
N GLU A 621 4.18 21.25 17.35
CA GLU A 621 3.56 21.64 18.63
C GLU A 621 4.47 21.37 19.82
N ILE A 622 5.18 20.23 19.83
CA ILE A 622 6.15 19.91 20.88
C ILE A 622 7.35 20.86 20.83
N ILE A 623 7.84 21.17 19.64
CA ILE A 623 8.92 22.16 19.43
C ILE A 623 8.47 23.54 19.93
N ASP A 624 7.25 23.95 19.60
CA ASP A 624 6.67 25.23 19.99
C ASP A 624 6.51 25.32 21.51
N TYR A 625 6.06 24.25 22.18
CA TYR A 625 6.00 24.21 23.64
C TYR A 625 7.38 24.29 24.29
N ALA A 626 8.38 23.58 23.75
CA ALA A 626 9.75 23.68 24.25
C ALA A 626 10.29 25.11 24.10
N ASN A 627 10.03 25.76 22.95
CA ASN A 627 10.41 27.15 22.73
C ASN A 627 9.62 28.13 23.62
N GLN A 628 8.35 27.87 23.89
CA GLN A 628 7.56 28.70 24.80
C GLN A 628 8.07 28.62 26.25
N ILE A 629 8.44 27.42 26.70
CA ILE A 629 8.86 27.17 28.08
C ILE A 629 10.31 27.62 28.31
N PHE A 630 11.20 27.44 27.33
CA PHE A 630 12.65 27.67 27.48
C PHE A 630 13.24 28.77 26.57
N GLY A 631 12.50 29.24 25.56
CA GLY A 631 13.00 30.17 24.53
C GLY A 631 13.14 31.63 24.98
N GLY A 632 13.08 31.89 26.29
CA GLY A 632 13.47 33.16 26.90
C GLY A 632 14.97 33.24 27.26
N GLU A 633 15.73 32.15 27.09
CA GLU A 633 17.18 32.13 27.27
C GLU A 633 17.86 31.89 25.92
N SER A 634 18.23 32.99 25.26
CA SER A 634 19.20 33.01 24.15
C SER A 634 20.45 33.73 24.57
#